data_AF-A0A956UD57-F1
#
_entry.id   AF-A0A956UD57-F1
#
_cell.length_a   1.000
_cell.length_b   1.000
_cell.length_c   1.000
_cell.angle_alpha   90.00
_cell.angle_beta   90.00
_cell.angle_gamma   90.00
#
_symmetry.space_group_name_H-M   'P 1'
#
loop_
_entity.id
_entity.type
_entity.pdbx_description
1 polymer ?
#
loop_
_entity_poly.entity_id
_entity_poly.type
_entity_poly.pdbx_seq_one_letter_code
_entity_poly.pdbx_strand_id
1 'polypeptide(L)'
;ISSQMSLRDIVTQQLELFLEQHGVSYTFPPADKVVNNKAAFEAMMAAFNEKYPSQGVLLVVDEFLEYLRSRNDHALVLDLSFLREIGEVTKHLRFRFMAGVQEAIFDSARFQHVSDSLRRVKDRFAQVLLARDDVSFVVAERLLKKTADQQQRIREYLTPFAKFFGPMNERMDQYVRLFPVHPEYIATFERLVFTEKRGA
;
A
#
# COMPACT_ATOMS: atom_id res chain seq x y z
N ILE A 1 14.24 -8.00 11.66
CA ILE A 1 13.51 -8.96 12.52
C ILE A 1 13.01 -10.07 11.60
N SER A 2 13.59 -11.27 11.65
CA SER A 2 13.08 -12.39 10.84
C SER A 2 11.81 -12.91 11.52
N SER A 3 10.64 -12.55 11.01
CA SER A 3 9.40 -13.18 11.49
C SER A 3 9.40 -14.62 10.99
N GLN A 4 9.47 -15.59 11.91
CA GLN A 4 9.34 -17.01 11.55
C GLN A 4 7.96 -17.31 10.94
N MET A 5 6.93 -16.53 11.29
CA MET A 5 5.56 -16.73 10.83
C MET A 5 5.39 -16.57 9.32
N SER A 6 4.61 -17.48 8.72
CA SER A 6 4.25 -17.41 7.30
C SER A 6 3.30 -16.26 7.02
N LEU A 7 3.25 -15.83 5.76
CA LEU A 7 2.36 -14.74 5.35
C LEU A 7 0.91 -15.15 5.60
N ARG A 8 0.60 -16.43 5.34
CA ARG A 8 -0.70 -17.01 5.61
C ARG A 8 -1.08 -16.82 7.06
N ASP A 9 -0.23 -17.23 7.99
CA ASP A 9 -0.55 -17.18 9.43
C ASP A 9 -0.74 -15.74 9.90
N ILE A 10 0.12 -14.83 9.44
CA ILE A 10 -0.02 -13.39 9.75
C ILE A 10 -1.38 -12.87 9.25
N VAL A 11 -1.72 -13.16 7.99
CA VAL A 11 -2.98 -12.70 7.39
C VAL A 11 -4.19 -13.30 8.08
N THR A 12 -4.23 -14.63 8.28
CA THR A 12 -5.39 -15.29 8.90
C THR A 12 -5.57 -14.86 10.34
N GLN A 13 -4.49 -14.71 11.11
CA GLN A 13 -4.56 -14.25 12.49
C GLN A 13 -5.09 -12.81 12.59
N GLN A 14 -4.62 -11.90 11.73
CA GLN A 14 -5.13 -10.52 11.72
C GLN A 14 -6.60 -10.45 11.27
N LEU A 15 -7.02 -11.31 10.34
CA LEU A 15 -8.43 -11.41 9.95
C LEU A 15 -9.30 -11.95 11.07
N GLU A 16 -8.87 -12.99 11.80
CA GLU A 16 -9.61 -13.50 12.97
C GLU A 16 -9.79 -12.43 14.05
N LEU A 17 -8.71 -11.71 14.40
CA LEU A 17 -8.77 -10.60 15.35
C LEU A 17 -9.74 -9.51 14.88
N PHE A 18 -9.69 -9.15 13.59
CA PHE A 18 -10.63 -8.19 13.00
C PHE A 18 -12.07 -8.69 13.10
N LEU A 19 -12.34 -9.95 12.75
CA LEU A 19 -13.69 -10.54 12.80
C LEU A 19 -14.22 -10.58 14.23
N GLU A 20 -13.41 -10.98 15.20
CA GLU A 20 -13.77 -11.02 16.62
C GLU A 20 -14.14 -9.62 17.14
N GLN A 21 -13.33 -8.60 16.82
CA GLN A 21 -13.63 -7.20 17.18
C GLN A 21 -14.95 -6.70 16.58
N HIS A 22 -15.34 -7.24 15.44
CA HIS A 22 -16.61 -6.94 14.77
C HIS A 22 -17.71 -7.97 15.11
N GLY A 23 -17.46 -8.85 16.10
CA GLY A 23 -18.37 -9.86 16.61
C GLY A 23 -18.84 -10.88 15.55
N VAL A 24 -17.96 -11.25 14.63
CA VAL A 24 -18.11 -12.39 13.72
C VAL A 24 -17.21 -13.51 14.24
N SER A 25 -17.79 -14.68 14.54
CA SER A 25 -17.02 -15.83 14.99
C SER A 25 -16.61 -16.69 13.81
N TYR A 26 -15.31 -16.74 13.54
CA TYR A 26 -14.73 -17.60 12.52
C TYR A 26 -13.27 -17.90 12.86
N THR A 27 -12.82 -19.12 12.59
CA THR A 27 -11.43 -19.54 12.79
C THR A 27 -10.96 -20.25 11.53
N PHE A 28 -9.83 -19.80 10.99
CA PHE A 28 -9.19 -20.43 9.86
C PHE A 28 -8.61 -21.80 10.26
N PRO A 29 -8.77 -22.82 9.41
CA PRO A 29 -8.09 -24.09 9.63
C PRO A 29 -6.55 -23.90 9.60
N PRO A 30 -5.78 -24.72 10.34
CA PRO A 30 -4.32 -24.61 10.36
C PRO A 30 -3.74 -25.03 9.00
N ALA A 31 -2.57 -24.47 8.65
CA ALA A 31 -2.00 -24.58 7.30
C ALA A 31 -1.74 -26.03 6.84
N ASP A 32 -1.39 -26.91 7.78
CA ASP A 32 -1.11 -28.34 7.57
C ASP A 32 -2.37 -29.17 7.24
N LYS A 33 -3.57 -28.63 7.49
CA LYS A 33 -4.85 -29.32 7.25
C LYS A 33 -5.59 -28.82 6.02
N VAL A 34 -4.96 -27.95 5.22
CA VAL A 34 -5.63 -27.21 4.16
C VAL A 34 -4.90 -27.43 2.83
N VAL A 35 -5.63 -27.96 1.84
CA VAL A 35 -5.10 -28.16 0.48
C VAL A 35 -5.07 -26.85 -0.32
N ASN A 36 -6.03 -25.95 -0.09
CA ASN A 36 -6.05 -24.60 -0.65
C ASN A 36 -6.84 -23.64 0.27
N ASN A 37 -6.52 -22.35 0.26
CA ASN A 37 -7.15 -21.39 1.16
C ASN A 37 -8.53 -20.91 0.69
N LYS A 38 -8.95 -21.25 -0.53
CA LYS A 38 -10.16 -20.71 -1.15
C LYS A 38 -11.42 -20.97 -0.32
N ALA A 39 -11.66 -22.22 0.05
CA ALA A 39 -12.83 -22.60 0.84
C ALA A 39 -12.86 -21.90 2.21
N ALA A 40 -11.69 -21.69 2.83
CA ALA A 40 -11.60 -20.99 4.09
C ALA A 40 -11.92 -19.49 3.96
N PHE A 41 -11.49 -18.83 2.89
CA PHE A 41 -11.87 -17.43 2.63
C PHE A 41 -13.35 -17.27 2.26
N GLU A 42 -13.92 -18.23 1.52
CA GLU A 42 -15.34 -18.26 1.20
C GLU A 42 -16.20 -18.40 2.45
N ALA A 43 -15.87 -19.35 3.34
CA ALA A 43 -16.56 -19.54 4.61
C ALA A 43 -16.41 -18.32 5.54
N MET A 44 -15.21 -17.74 5.62
CA MET A 44 -14.98 -16.49 6.37
C MET A 44 -15.88 -15.35 5.86
N MET A 45 -15.94 -15.14 4.54
CA MET A 45 -16.76 -14.09 3.96
C MET A 45 -18.26 -14.37 4.09
N ALA A 46 -18.68 -15.64 4.10
CA ALA A 46 -20.07 -16.01 4.36
C ALA A 46 -20.47 -15.61 5.79
N ALA A 47 -19.66 -15.98 6.80
CA ALA A 47 -19.88 -15.58 8.19
C ALA A 47 -19.89 -14.05 8.37
N PHE A 48 -18.99 -13.35 7.69
CA PHE A 48 -18.98 -11.88 7.71
C PHE A 48 -20.26 -11.29 7.06
N ASN A 49 -20.70 -11.84 5.94
CA ASN A 49 -21.86 -11.36 5.19
C ASN A 49 -23.19 -11.58 5.93
N GLU A 50 -23.31 -12.62 6.77
CA GLU A 50 -24.48 -12.82 7.64
C GLU A 50 -24.69 -11.62 8.57
N LYS A 51 -23.59 -11.05 9.10
CA LYS A 51 -23.64 -9.89 9.99
C LYS A 51 -23.61 -8.55 9.25
N TYR A 52 -22.91 -8.49 8.11
CA TYR A 52 -22.71 -7.27 7.32
C TYR A 52 -23.04 -7.46 5.82
N PRO A 53 -24.33 -7.64 5.44
CA PRO A 53 -24.73 -8.07 4.09
C PRO A 53 -24.36 -7.10 2.95
N SER A 54 -24.20 -5.82 3.25
CA SER A 54 -23.89 -4.76 2.27
C SER A 54 -22.43 -4.32 2.33
N GLN A 55 -21.57 -4.99 3.10
CA GLN A 55 -20.17 -4.59 3.27
C GLN A 55 -19.19 -5.62 2.69
N GLY A 56 -17.93 -5.24 2.61
CA GLY A 56 -16.82 -6.10 2.23
C GLY A 56 -15.62 -5.85 3.14
N VAL A 57 -14.66 -6.75 3.10
CA VAL A 57 -13.43 -6.65 3.91
C VAL A 57 -12.28 -6.21 3.03
N LEU A 58 -11.54 -5.18 3.46
CA LEU A 58 -10.31 -4.72 2.81
C LEU A 58 -9.14 -4.93 3.77
N LEU A 59 -8.20 -5.78 3.38
CA LEU A 59 -6.92 -5.94 4.07
C LEU A 59 -5.86 -5.09 3.37
N VAL A 60 -5.27 -4.14 4.10
CA VAL A 60 -4.18 -3.28 3.62
C VAL A 60 -2.89 -3.65 4.35
N VAL A 61 -1.84 -3.94 3.60
CA VAL A 61 -0.52 -4.29 4.13
C VAL A 61 0.48 -3.26 3.66
N ASP A 62 1.00 -2.46 4.59
CA ASP A 62 2.11 -1.56 4.31
C ASP A 62 3.45 -2.31 4.43
N GLU A 63 4.49 -1.79 3.78
CA GLU A 63 5.85 -2.34 3.81
C GLU A 63 5.95 -3.83 3.44
N PHE A 64 5.03 -4.30 2.58
CA PHE A 64 4.90 -5.72 2.25
C PHE A 64 6.19 -6.33 1.69
N LEU A 65 6.98 -5.50 1.00
CA LEU A 65 8.30 -5.89 0.52
C LEU A 65 9.26 -6.28 1.64
N GLU A 66 9.33 -5.49 2.70
CA GLU A 66 10.34 -5.69 3.74
C GLU A 66 10.15 -7.06 4.39
N TYR A 67 8.89 -7.45 4.57
CA TYR A 67 8.52 -8.81 4.92
C TYR A 67 9.08 -9.83 3.93
N LEU A 68 8.77 -9.72 2.63
CA LEU A 68 9.22 -10.68 1.60
C LEU A 68 10.76 -10.80 1.51
N ARG A 69 11.50 -9.70 1.67
CA ARG A 69 12.97 -9.70 1.66
C ARG A 69 13.57 -10.49 2.81
N SER A 70 12.90 -10.46 3.97
CA SER A 70 13.35 -11.16 5.17
C SER A 70 13.20 -12.69 5.07
N ARG A 71 12.39 -13.19 4.13
CA ARG A 71 12.10 -14.62 3.96
C ARG A 71 13.27 -15.34 3.29
N ASN A 72 13.51 -16.57 3.73
CA ASN A 72 14.39 -17.48 3.00
C ASN A 72 13.69 -17.96 1.72
N ASP A 73 14.46 -18.54 0.79
CA ASP A 73 13.97 -18.82 -0.56
C ASP A 73 12.79 -19.82 -0.57
N HIS A 74 12.84 -20.84 0.30
CA HIS A 74 11.74 -21.80 0.42
C HIS A 74 10.46 -21.16 0.96
N ALA A 75 10.58 -20.38 2.05
CA ALA A 75 9.46 -19.68 2.66
C ALA A 75 8.85 -18.65 1.70
N LEU A 76 9.69 -17.93 0.96
CA LEU A 76 9.29 -16.96 -0.03
C LEU A 76 8.42 -17.59 -1.13
N VAL A 77 8.80 -18.78 -1.64
CA VAL A 77 7.98 -19.50 -2.63
C VAL A 77 6.59 -19.82 -2.08
N LEU A 78 6.51 -20.28 -0.83
CA LEU A 78 5.23 -20.57 -0.16
C LEU A 78 4.38 -19.30 0.00
N ASP A 79 4.99 -18.19 0.43
CA ASP A 79 4.30 -16.91 0.62
C ASP A 79 3.79 -16.34 -0.72
N LEU A 80 4.55 -16.49 -1.81
CA LEU A 80 4.12 -16.12 -3.16
C LEU A 80 2.99 -17.01 -3.68
N SER A 81 3.00 -18.31 -3.37
CA SER A 81 1.90 -19.21 -3.69
C SER A 81 0.62 -18.79 -2.96
N PHE A 82 0.73 -18.44 -1.68
CA PHE A 82 -0.39 -17.93 -0.90
C PHE A 82 -0.93 -16.61 -1.47
N LEU A 83 -0.08 -15.65 -1.84
CA LEU A 83 -0.52 -14.43 -2.52
C LEU A 83 -1.27 -14.70 -3.82
N ARG A 84 -0.84 -15.71 -4.58
CA ARG A 84 -1.52 -16.10 -5.82
C ARG A 84 -2.93 -16.59 -5.53
N GLU A 85 -3.12 -17.37 -4.46
CA GLU A 85 -4.44 -17.80 -3.99
C GLU A 85 -5.29 -16.61 -3.53
N ILE A 86 -4.72 -15.66 -2.78
CA ILE A 86 -5.39 -14.40 -2.41
C ILE A 86 -5.88 -13.64 -3.64
N GLY A 87 -5.02 -13.50 -4.66
CA GLY A 87 -5.40 -12.86 -5.93
C GLY A 87 -6.50 -13.60 -6.69
N GLU A 88 -6.71 -14.89 -6.43
CA GLU A 88 -7.80 -15.68 -7.02
C GLU A 88 -9.11 -15.52 -6.24
N VAL A 89 -9.09 -15.64 -4.91
CA VAL A 89 -10.30 -15.54 -4.08
C VAL A 89 -10.93 -14.15 -4.14
N THR A 90 -10.10 -13.10 -4.24
CA THR A 90 -10.56 -11.71 -4.32
C THR A 90 -11.36 -11.40 -5.59
N LYS A 91 -11.28 -12.24 -6.64
CA LYS A 91 -12.07 -12.06 -7.88
C LYS A 91 -13.57 -12.30 -7.68
N HIS A 92 -13.93 -13.20 -6.77
CA HIS A 92 -15.31 -13.66 -6.61
C HIS A 92 -15.90 -13.30 -5.24
N LEU A 93 -15.07 -12.88 -4.29
CA LEU A 93 -15.50 -12.45 -2.97
C LEU A 93 -15.54 -10.93 -2.85
N ARG A 94 -16.34 -10.44 -1.90
CA ARG A 94 -16.31 -9.05 -1.41
C ARG A 94 -15.15 -8.82 -0.44
N PHE A 95 -14.01 -9.42 -0.76
CA PHE A 95 -12.74 -9.31 -0.06
C PHE A 95 -11.73 -8.64 -0.99
N ARG A 96 -10.97 -7.67 -0.49
CA ARG A 96 -9.91 -6.98 -1.22
C ARG A 96 -8.63 -7.04 -0.42
N PHE A 97 -7.53 -7.24 -1.13
CA PHE A 97 -6.19 -7.20 -0.59
C PHE A 97 -5.41 -6.10 -1.30
N MET A 98 -4.79 -5.22 -0.53
CA MET A 98 -3.95 -4.14 -1.03
C MET A 98 -2.60 -4.21 -0.31
N ALA A 99 -1.51 -4.14 -1.06
CA ALA A 99 -0.17 -4.14 -0.49
C ALA A 99 0.70 -3.05 -1.11
N GLY A 100 1.44 -2.34 -0.27
CA GLY A 100 2.47 -1.38 -0.69
C GLY A 100 3.75 -2.09 -1.10
N VAL A 101 4.21 -1.88 -2.33
CA VAL A 101 5.49 -2.40 -2.85
C VAL A 101 6.29 -1.29 -3.52
N GLN A 102 7.62 -1.37 -3.45
CA GLN A 102 8.54 -0.41 -4.10
C GLN A 102 8.88 -0.89 -5.52
N GLU A 103 8.88 0.00 -6.54
CA GLU A 103 9.03 -0.42 -7.95
C GLU A 103 10.37 -1.13 -8.26
N ALA A 104 11.47 -0.73 -7.59
CA ALA A 104 12.83 -1.24 -7.83
C ALA A 104 13.06 -2.73 -7.48
N ILE A 105 12.05 -3.43 -6.98
CA ILE A 105 12.16 -4.82 -6.51
C ILE A 105 12.12 -5.82 -7.64
N PHE A 106 11.30 -5.54 -8.67
CA PHE A 106 11.14 -6.45 -9.81
C PHE A 106 12.45 -6.67 -10.56
N ASP A 107 13.43 -5.77 -10.35
CA ASP A 107 14.76 -5.83 -10.94
C ASP A 107 15.85 -6.28 -9.94
N SER A 108 15.50 -6.61 -8.69
CA SER A 108 16.50 -6.95 -7.66
C SER A 108 17.00 -8.39 -7.79
N ALA A 109 18.32 -8.57 -7.63
CA ALA A 109 18.98 -9.88 -7.69
C ALA A 109 18.39 -10.89 -6.69
N ARG A 110 17.91 -10.42 -5.53
CA ARG A 110 17.29 -11.25 -4.47
C ARG A 110 16.12 -12.07 -4.98
N PHE A 111 15.34 -11.54 -5.93
CA PHE A 111 14.11 -12.18 -6.40
C PHE A 111 14.24 -12.87 -7.76
N GLN A 112 15.44 -12.88 -8.37
CA GLN A 112 15.67 -13.49 -9.69
C GLN A 112 15.23 -14.96 -9.76
N HIS A 113 15.44 -15.73 -8.69
CA HIS A 113 15.08 -17.14 -8.62
C HIS A 113 13.57 -17.40 -8.50
N VAL A 114 12.78 -16.39 -8.14
CA VAL A 114 11.31 -16.45 -8.05
C VAL A 114 10.59 -15.50 -9.01
N SER A 115 11.32 -14.93 -9.99
CA SER A 115 10.78 -13.95 -10.93
C SER A 115 9.50 -14.41 -11.64
N ASP A 116 9.42 -15.66 -12.06
CA ASP A 116 8.23 -16.21 -12.73
C ASP A 116 7.03 -16.33 -11.79
N SER A 117 7.26 -16.65 -10.52
CA SER A 117 6.20 -16.70 -9.50
C SER A 117 5.72 -15.29 -9.16
N LEU A 118 6.65 -14.34 -8.98
CA LEU A 118 6.33 -12.93 -8.76
C LEU A 118 5.56 -12.31 -9.93
N ARG A 119 5.96 -12.60 -11.17
CA ARG A 119 5.25 -12.13 -12.37
C ARG A 119 3.80 -12.64 -12.39
N ARG A 120 3.60 -13.93 -12.11
CA ARG A 120 2.25 -14.53 -12.02
C ARG A 120 1.40 -13.96 -10.89
N VAL A 121 2.01 -13.57 -9.77
CA VAL A 121 1.33 -12.82 -8.71
C VAL A 121 0.97 -11.44 -9.24
N LYS A 122 1.93 -10.67 -9.77
CA LYS A 122 1.72 -9.34 -10.35
C LYS A 122 0.57 -9.31 -11.35
N ASP A 123 0.48 -10.28 -12.27
CA ASP A 123 -0.59 -10.35 -13.27
C ASP A 123 -2.01 -10.52 -12.68
N ARG A 124 -2.13 -10.89 -11.40
CA ARG A 124 -3.41 -11.00 -10.68
C ARG A 124 -3.80 -9.74 -9.90
N PHE A 125 -2.87 -8.79 -9.73
CA PHE A 125 -3.11 -7.56 -8.97
C PHE A 125 -3.22 -6.35 -9.89
N ALA A 126 -4.15 -5.45 -9.57
CA ALA A 126 -4.18 -4.13 -10.18
C ALA A 126 -3.02 -3.29 -9.62
N GLN A 127 -2.26 -2.66 -10.52
CA GLN A 127 -1.17 -1.77 -10.13
C GLN A 127 -1.67 -0.34 -10.03
N VAL A 128 -1.47 0.27 -8.87
CA VAL A 128 -1.68 1.70 -8.65
C VAL A 128 -0.30 2.30 -8.43
N LEU A 129 0.20 3.01 -9.45
CA LEU A 129 1.47 3.71 -9.35
C LEU A 129 1.22 5.04 -8.63
N LEU A 130 1.97 5.27 -7.56
CA LEU A 130 1.96 6.56 -6.86
C LEU A 130 2.82 7.54 -7.65
N ALA A 131 2.18 8.53 -8.25
CA ALA A 131 2.82 9.58 -9.01
C ALA A 131 3.29 10.74 -8.11
N ARG A 132 4.11 11.62 -8.66
CA ARG A 132 4.63 12.82 -7.97
C ARG A 132 3.53 13.73 -7.42
N ASP A 133 2.46 13.87 -8.19
CA ASP A 133 1.32 14.70 -7.80
C ASP A 133 0.61 14.16 -6.56
N ASP A 134 0.63 12.83 -6.36
CA ASP A 134 0.06 12.18 -5.17
C ASP A 134 0.83 12.56 -3.90
N VAL A 135 2.17 12.64 -3.98
CA VAL A 135 3.01 13.05 -2.84
C VAL A 135 2.74 14.49 -2.46
N SER A 136 2.72 15.39 -3.46
CA SER A 136 2.42 16.81 -3.24
C SER A 136 1.03 16.99 -2.62
N PHE A 137 0.06 16.22 -3.09
CA PHE A 137 -1.30 16.21 -2.52
C PHE A 137 -1.31 15.73 -1.07
N VAL A 138 -0.64 14.61 -0.75
CA VAL A 138 -0.57 14.09 0.61
C VAL A 138 0.10 15.09 1.56
N VAL A 139 1.19 15.74 1.14
CA VAL A 139 1.85 16.78 1.92
C VAL A 139 0.90 17.95 2.19
N ALA A 140 0.19 18.43 1.16
CA ALA A 140 -0.76 19.52 1.30
C ALA A 140 -1.94 19.19 2.23
N GLU A 141 -2.51 17.98 2.12
CA GLU A 141 -3.75 17.61 2.82
C GLU A 141 -3.53 16.97 4.19
N ARG A 142 -2.41 16.28 4.42
CA ARG A 142 -2.14 15.60 5.70
C ARG A 142 -1.18 16.36 6.60
N LEU A 143 -0.16 17.01 6.05
CA LEU A 143 0.89 17.67 6.84
C LEU A 143 0.66 19.18 6.92
N LEU A 144 0.22 19.77 5.83
CA LEU A 144 0.12 21.22 5.68
C LEU A 144 -1.31 21.69 5.46
N LYS A 145 -2.28 20.95 6.01
CA LYS A 145 -3.71 21.20 5.80
C LYS A 145 -4.06 22.64 6.21
N LYS A 146 -4.75 23.36 5.33
CA LYS A 146 -5.13 24.76 5.52
C LYS A 146 -6.63 24.96 5.34
N THR A 147 -7.21 25.84 6.14
CA THR A 147 -8.56 26.36 5.91
C THR A 147 -8.57 27.37 4.76
N ALA A 148 -9.75 27.70 4.23
CA ALA A 148 -9.89 28.71 3.18
C ALA A 148 -9.33 30.08 3.61
N ASP A 149 -9.57 30.49 4.87
CA ASP A 149 -9.02 31.72 5.44
C ASP A 149 -7.47 31.71 5.48
N GLN A 150 -6.88 30.61 5.94
CA GLN A 150 -5.42 30.46 5.95
C GLN A 150 -4.83 30.49 4.54
N GLN A 151 -5.47 29.85 3.57
CA GLN A 151 -5.03 29.89 2.17
C GLN A 151 -5.08 31.31 1.61
N GLN A 152 -6.12 32.08 1.92
CA GLN A 152 -6.24 33.47 1.49
C GLN A 152 -5.15 34.35 2.07
N ARG A 153 -4.90 34.25 3.39
CA ARG A 153 -3.83 35.00 4.07
C ARG A 153 -2.44 34.67 3.51
N ILE A 154 -2.19 33.40 3.18
CA ILE A 154 -0.93 32.98 2.56
C ILE A 154 -0.82 33.52 1.14
N ARG A 155 -1.90 33.51 0.35
CA ARG A 155 -1.91 34.09 -1.01
C ARG A 155 -1.56 35.57 -0.98
N GLU A 156 -2.19 36.32 -0.09
CA GLU A 156 -1.92 37.75 0.11
C GLU A 156 -0.47 37.99 0.51
N TYR A 157 0.08 37.15 1.39
CA TYR A 157 1.48 37.20 1.77
C TYR A 157 2.44 36.91 0.60
N LEU A 158 2.12 35.93 -0.26
CA LEU A 158 3.01 35.50 -1.35
C LEU A 158 2.94 36.39 -2.60
N THR A 159 1.79 37.02 -2.86
CA THR A 159 1.54 37.81 -4.09
C THR A 159 2.57 38.92 -4.34
N PRO A 160 3.01 39.72 -3.35
CA PRO A 160 4.05 40.74 -3.55
C PRO A 160 5.39 40.16 -4.04
N PHE A 161 5.66 38.90 -3.73
CA PHE A 161 6.89 38.21 -4.09
C PHE A 161 6.81 37.49 -5.45
N ALA A 162 5.62 37.27 -5.99
CA ALA A 162 5.42 36.51 -7.24
C ALA A 162 6.21 37.08 -8.42
N LYS A 163 6.41 38.41 -8.48
CA LYS A 163 7.22 39.08 -9.51
C LYS A 163 8.70 38.67 -9.54
N PHE A 164 9.22 38.16 -8.43
CA PHE A 164 10.61 37.72 -8.32
C PHE A 164 10.80 36.24 -8.67
N PHE A 165 9.71 35.46 -8.75
CA PHE A 165 9.74 34.03 -9.03
C PHE A 165 8.81 33.73 -10.21
N GLY A 166 9.37 33.68 -11.42
CA GLY A 166 8.61 33.51 -12.67
C GLY A 166 7.49 32.45 -12.62
N PRO A 167 7.75 31.22 -12.13
CA PRO A 167 6.74 30.16 -12.08
C PRO A 167 5.68 30.32 -10.97
N MET A 168 5.85 31.27 -10.04
CA MET A 168 4.97 31.41 -8.87
C MET A 168 3.64 32.06 -9.25
N ASN A 169 3.65 32.99 -10.21
CA ASN A 169 2.43 33.67 -10.62
C ASN A 169 1.44 32.69 -11.27
N GLU A 170 1.95 31.78 -12.11
CA GLU A 170 1.14 30.75 -12.80
C GLU A 170 0.73 29.60 -11.88
N ARG A 171 1.47 29.37 -10.78
CA ARG A 171 1.26 28.23 -9.86
C ARG A 171 0.91 28.67 -8.44
N MET A 172 0.35 29.88 -8.25
CA MET A 172 0.11 30.48 -6.92
C MET A 172 -0.66 29.53 -5.99
N ASP A 173 -1.67 28.83 -6.50
CA ASP A 173 -2.47 27.87 -5.73
C ASP A 173 -1.62 26.72 -5.16
N GLN A 174 -0.66 26.23 -5.96
CA GLN A 174 0.27 25.19 -5.52
C GLN A 174 1.19 25.70 -4.40
N TYR A 175 1.71 26.92 -4.53
CA TYR A 175 2.53 27.56 -3.51
C TYR A 175 1.75 27.78 -2.21
N VAL A 176 0.50 28.23 -2.29
CA VAL A 176 -0.37 28.43 -1.13
C VAL A 176 -0.64 27.10 -0.41
N ARG A 177 -0.96 26.04 -1.17
CA ARG A 177 -1.22 24.71 -0.59
C ARG A 177 0.02 24.12 0.07
N LEU A 178 1.19 24.27 -0.53
CA LEU A 178 2.45 23.71 -0.02
C LEU A 178 3.18 24.60 0.97
N PHE A 179 2.76 25.85 1.19
CA PHE A 179 3.42 26.75 2.14
C PHE A 179 3.56 26.12 3.53
N PRO A 180 4.74 26.22 4.20
CA PRO A 180 5.94 26.98 3.82
C PRO A 180 6.94 26.23 2.93
N VAL A 181 6.62 25.02 2.46
CA VAL A 181 7.49 24.21 1.61
C VAL A 181 7.43 24.71 0.16
N HIS A 182 8.59 24.96 -0.44
CA HIS A 182 8.64 25.34 -1.86
C HIS A 182 8.26 24.13 -2.74
N PRO A 183 7.41 24.27 -3.77
CA PRO A 183 7.00 23.15 -4.62
C PRO A 183 8.17 22.35 -5.23
N GLU A 184 9.24 23.05 -5.64
CA GLU A 184 10.45 22.41 -6.19
C GLU A 184 11.25 21.58 -5.16
N TYR A 185 11.08 21.79 -3.85
CA TYR A 185 11.69 20.92 -2.85
C TYR A 185 11.09 19.51 -2.91
N ILE A 186 9.79 19.37 -3.16
CA ILE A 186 9.16 18.05 -3.30
C ILE A 186 9.75 17.33 -4.52
N ALA A 187 9.86 18.03 -5.65
CA ALA A 187 10.47 17.50 -6.87
C ALA A 187 11.94 17.07 -6.67
N THR A 188 12.67 17.76 -5.79
CA THR A 188 14.08 17.46 -5.49
C THR A 188 14.22 16.32 -4.47
N PHE A 189 13.39 16.32 -3.43
CA PHE A 189 13.38 15.29 -2.39
C PHE A 189 13.12 13.90 -2.99
N GLU A 190 12.19 13.79 -3.93
CA GLU A 190 11.97 12.55 -4.66
C GLU A 190 13.25 12.07 -5.35
N ARG A 191 13.95 12.93 -6.09
CA ARG A 191 15.18 12.56 -6.81
C ARG A 191 16.25 12.03 -5.84
N LEU A 192 16.39 12.62 -4.65
CA LEU A 192 17.35 12.18 -3.64
C LEU A 192 16.99 10.80 -3.08
N VAL A 193 15.73 10.56 -2.68
CA VAL A 193 15.27 9.26 -2.17
C VAL A 193 15.39 8.16 -3.23
N PHE A 194 15.15 8.47 -4.50
CA PHE A 194 15.37 7.52 -5.61
C PHE A 194 16.86 7.22 -5.85
N THR A 195 17.76 8.17 -5.58
CA THR A 195 19.21 8.02 -5.81
C THR A 195 19.88 7.23 -4.69
N GLU A 196 19.53 7.45 -3.42
CA GLU A 196 20.03 6.65 -2.30
C GLU A 196 19.67 5.16 -2.44
N LYS A 197 18.51 4.85 -3.02
CA LYS A 197 18.05 3.46 -3.23
C LYS A 197 18.66 2.74 -4.44
N ARG A 198 19.50 3.40 -5.24
CA ARG A 198 20.24 2.75 -6.36
C ARG A 198 21.69 2.38 -6.00
N GLY A 199 22.16 2.77 -4.82
CA GLY A 199 23.56 2.64 -4.40
C GLY A 199 23.85 1.57 -3.33
N ALA A 200 22.95 0.60 -3.11
CA ALA A 200 23.15 -0.50 -2.17
C ALA A 200 22.65 -1.83 -2.74
#